data_AF-A0A2S3GNU6-F1
#
_entry.id   AF-A0A2S3GNU6-F1
#
_cell.length_a   1.000
_cell.length_b   1.000
_cell.length_c   1.000
_cell.angle_alpha   90.00
_cell.angle_beta   90.00
_cell.angle_gamma   90.00
#
_symmetry.space_group_name_H-M   'P 1'
#
loop_
_entity.id
_entity.type
_entity.pdbx_description
1 polymer ?
#
loop_
_entity_poly.entity_id
_entity_poly.type
_entity_poly.pdbx_seq_one_letter_code
_entity_poly.pdbx_strand_id
1 'polypeptide(L)'
;MIQLLFLVLVAEASVVAVLLFKTPLRKLAVLGIDRLKRGRRAPVAVKTVAGVVLALLASTLYSMAEISCRATDPDSGGGLTPTDQVLFSRHLLEASLMGYSLFLVLVIDRLHQYIRDLRAFKKNLEAVSKHNKMLEEAKHGISEETKKYQEDIATLNKEMKKLKLQVQEKTEEFHVAEDKALAIQKQSEGLLIEYDRLLEDNQHLRIQLQSIDLKLSSSS
;
A
#
# COMPACT_ATOMS: atom_id res chain seq x y z
N MET A 1 -16.61 -56.48 10.92
CA MET A 1 -15.65 -55.62 10.19
C MET A 1 -16.35 -54.67 9.23
N ILE A 2 -17.17 -55.17 8.29
CA ILE A 2 -17.90 -54.34 7.31
C ILE A 2 -18.77 -53.23 7.95
N GLN A 3 -19.51 -53.51 9.04
CA GLN A 3 -20.31 -52.49 9.74
C GLN A 3 -19.47 -51.35 10.34
N LEU A 4 -18.29 -51.68 10.88
CA LEU A 4 -17.36 -50.68 11.44
C LEU A 4 -16.75 -49.84 10.31
N LEU A 5 -16.35 -50.47 9.20
CA LEU A 5 -15.85 -49.77 8.03
C LEU A 5 -16.92 -48.84 7.43
N PHE A 6 -18.18 -49.25 7.42
CA PHE A 6 -19.28 -48.40 6.96
C PHE A 6 -19.53 -47.22 7.90
N LEU A 7 -19.47 -47.44 9.22
CA LEU A 7 -19.56 -46.36 10.22
C LEU A 7 -18.41 -45.34 10.04
N VAL A 8 -17.19 -45.82 9.83
CA VAL A 8 -16.01 -44.97 9.59
C VAL A 8 -16.18 -44.20 8.27
N LEU A 9 -16.63 -44.86 7.20
CA LEU A 9 -16.90 -44.21 5.92
C LEU A 9 -17.98 -43.12 6.05
N VAL A 10 -19.06 -43.37 6.78
CA VAL A 10 -20.11 -42.38 7.05
C VAL A 10 -19.59 -41.23 7.89
N ALA A 11 -18.76 -41.51 8.90
CA ALA A 11 -18.13 -40.48 9.71
C ALA A 11 -17.18 -39.61 8.85
N GLU A 12 -16.34 -40.21 8.01
CA GLU A 12 -15.44 -39.51 7.09
C GLU A 12 -16.21 -38.69 6.05
N ALA A 13 -17.23 -39.28 5.43
CA ALA A 13 -18.11 -38.59 4.49
C ALA A 13 -18.85 -37.42 5.15
N SER A 14 -19.27 -37.56 6.41
CA SER A 14 -19.88 -36.47 7.17
C SER A 14 -18.89 -35.33 7.41
N VAL A 15 -17.62 -35.63 7.69
CA VAL A 15 -16.56 -34.62 7.86
C VAL A 15 -16.31 -33.88 6.54
N VAL A 16 -16.25 -34.60 5.42
CA VAL A 16 -16.12 -34.00 4.07
C VAL A 16 -17.33 -33.13 3.72
N ALA A 17 -18.55 -33.60 4.00
CA ALA A 17 -19.77 -32.82 3.77
C ALA A 17 -19.78 -31.53 4.60
N VAL A 18 -19.43 -31.60 5.89
CA VAL A 18 -19.32 -30.43 6.77
C VAL A 18 -18.25 -29.43 6.28
N LEU A 19 -17.16 -29.94 5.67
CA LEU A 19 -16.13 -29.10 5.05
C LEU A 19 -16.62 -28.42 3.75
N LEU A 20 -17.45 -29.11 2.96
CA LEU A 20 -17.95 -28.63 1.66
C LEU A 20 -19.08 -27.59 1.83
N PHE A 21 -19.95 -27.76 2.81
CA PHE A 21 -21.00 -26.79 3.12
C PHE A 21 -20.38 -25.50 3.67
N LYS A 22 -20.61 -24.36 2.99
CA LYS A 22 -20.23 -23.00 3.42
C LYS A 22 -20.98 -22.59 4.70
N THR A 23 -20.66 -23.21 5.83
CA THR A 23 -21.34 -23.01 7.12
C THR A 23 -20.33 -22.78 8.25
N PRO A 24 -20.74 -22.17 9.38
CA PRO A 24 -19.88 -21.91 10.54
C PRO A 24 -19.24 -23.17 11.14
N LEU A 25 -19.77 -24.36 10.84
CA LEU A 25 -19.21 -25.65 11.23
C LEU A 25 -17.84 -25.92 10.61
N ARG A 26 -17.52 -25.30 9.46
CA ARG A 26 -16.17 -25.33 8.89
C ARG A 26 -15.13 -24.77 9.87
N LYS A 27 -15.48 -23.76 10.68
CA LYS A 27 -14.54 -23.22 11.68
C LYS A 27 -14.29 -24.22 12.82
N LEU A 28 -15.32 -24.95 13.24
CA LEU A 28 -15.25 -25.98 14.28
C LEU A 28 -14.49 -27.22 13.81
N ALA A 29 -14.79 -27.73 12.61
CA ALA A 29 -14.07 -28.84 12.00
C ALA A 29 -12.58 -28.51 11.85
N VAL A 30 -12.26 -27.30 11.37
CA VAL A 30 -10.88 -26.84 11.23
C VAL A 30 -10.21 -26.66 12.60
N LEU A 31 -10.93 -26.17 13.62
CA LEU A 31 -10.40 -26.04 14.97
C LEU A 31 -10.15 -27.40 15.65
N GLY A 32 -11.03 -28.38 15.41
CA GLY A 32 -10.88 -29.75 15.92
C GLY A 32 -9.66 -30.45 15.31
N ILE A 33 -9.50 -30.33 13.99
CA ILE A 33 -8.34 -30.90 13.28
C ILE A 33 -7.05 -30.13 13.64
N ASP A 34 -7.12 -28.80 13.82
CA ASP A 34 -5.98 -27.99 14.28
C ASP A 34 -5.47 -28.43 15.66
N ARG A 35 -6.36 -28.82 16.59
CA ARG A 35 -5.96 -29.32 17.91
C ARG A 35 -5.25 -30.67 17.80
N LEU A 36 -5.73 -31.55 16.93
CA LEU A 36 -5.13 -32.88 16.73
C LEU A 36 -3.75 -32.79 16.03
N LYS A 37 -3.57 -31.81 15.13
CA LYS A 37 -2.33 -31.65 14.34
C LYS A 37 -1.31 -30.68 14.97
N ARG A 38 -1.63 -29.97 16.06
CA ARG A 38 -0.72 -29.02 16.74
C ARG A 38 0.38 -29.66 17.60
N GLY A 39 0.35 -30.97 17.81
CA GLY A 39 1.39 -31.67 18.58
C GLY A 39 2.70 -31.77 17.79
N ARG A 40 3.55 -30.73 17.84
CA ARG A 40 5.03 -30.63 17.62
C ARG A 40 5.77 -31.49 16.55
N ARG A 41 5.12 -32.38 15.79
CA ARG A 41 5.68 -33.38 14.84
C ARG A 41 5.04 -33.33 13.44
N ALA A 42 4.26 -32.29 13.14
CA ALA A 42 3.28 -32.27 12.05
C ALA A 42 3.80 -32.33 10.59
N PRO A 43 4.89 -31.66 10.16
CA PRO A 43 5.22 -31.64 8.73
C PRO A 43 5.99 -32.88 8.26
N VAL A 44 6.75 -33.52 9.14
CA VAL A 44 7.59 -34.67 8.79
C VAL A 44 6.83 -35.99 9.00
N ALA A 45 6.08 -36.10 10.10
CA ALA A 45 5.28 -37.30 10.37
C ALA A 45 4.16 -37.50 9.34
N VAL A 46 3.58 -36.42 8.78
CA VAL A 46 2.54 -36.55 7.74
C VAL A 46 3.11 -37.13 6.45
N LYS A 47 4.35 -36.76 6.07
CA LYS A 47 5.01 -37.30 4.88
C LYS A 47 5.37 -38.77 5.04
N THR A 48 5.83 -39.17 6.23
CA THR A 48 6.18 -40.56 6.52
C THR A 48 4.95 -41.44 6.68
N VAL A 49 3.90 -40.95 7.35
CA VAL A 49 2.62 -41.68 7.50
C VAL A 49 1.95 -41.87 6.14
N ALA A 50 1.94 -40.85 5.27
CA ALA A 50 1.43 -41.00 3.91
C ALA A 50 2.22 -42.05 3.10
N GLY A 51 3.55 -42.05 3.20
CA GLY A 51 4.39 -43.07 2.56
C GLY A 51 4.14 -44.48 3.08
N VAL A 52 4.02 -44.65 4.40
CA VAL A 52 3.76 -45.94 5.05
C VAL A 52 2.37 -46.47 4.69
N VAL A 53 1.34 -45.62 4.69
CA VAL A 53 -0.02 -46.00 4.32
C VAL A 53 -0.10 -46.40 2.84
N LEU A 54 0.62 -45.70 1.96
CA LEU A 54 0.66 -46.02 0.53
C LEU A 54 1.41 -47.32 0.26
N ALA A 55 2.51 -47.59 0.98
CA ALA A 55 3.23 -48.86 0.93
C ALA A 55 2.38 -50.03 1.47
N LEU A 56 1.62 -49.82 2.56
CA LEU A 56 0.71 -50.82 3.10
C LEU A 56 -0.42 -51.14 2.11
N LEU A 57 -0.97 -50.13 1.43
CA LEU A 57 -1.95 -50.35 0.37
C LEU A 57 -1.38 -51.16 -0.79
N ALA A 58 -0.19 -50.80 -1.26
CA ALA A 58 0.51 -51.56 -2.30
C ALA A 58 0.75 -53.01 -1.87
N SER A 59 1.13 -53.23 -0.60
CA SER A 59 1.32 -54.57 -0.05
C SER A 59 0.02 -55.37 0.00
N THR A 60 -1.11 -54.76 0.40
CA THR A 60 -2.40 -55.46 0.44
C THR A 60 -2.95 -55.78 -0.95
N LEU A 61 -2.75 -54.88 -1.93
CA LEU A 61 -3.11 -55.11 -3.33
C LEU A 61 -2.24 -56.19 -3.96
N TYR A 62 -0.95 -56.21 -3.65
CA TYR A 62 -0.03 -57.23 -4.13
C TYR A 62 -0.40 -58.61 -3.60
N SER A 63 -0.68 -58.75 -2.30
CA SER A 63 -1.13 -60.02 -1.72
C SER A 63 -2.47 -60.49 -2.28
N MET A 64 -3.42 -59.58 -2.56
CA MET A 64 -4.67 -59.97 -3.23
C MET A 64 -4.47 -60.36 -4.69
N ALA A 65 -3.64 -59.65 -5.44
CA ALA A 65 -3.32 -59.99 -6.83
C ALA A 65 -2.59 -61.34 -6.91
N GLU A 66 -1.70 -61.63 -5.96
CA GLU A 66 -1.01 -62.92 -5.87
C GLU A 66 -1.99 -64.08 -5.56
N ILE A 67 -2.96 -63.87 -4.66
CA ILE A 67 -3.98 -64.87 -4.35
C ILE A 67 -4.94 -65.08 -5.54
N SER A 68 -5.34 -64.01 -6.23
CA SER A 68 -6.17 -64.11 -7.44
C SER A 68 -5.43 -64.74 -8.62
N CYS A 69 -4.14 -64.45 -8.81
CA CYS A 69 -3.33 -65.12 -9.84
C CYS A 69 -3.18 -66.61 -9.57
N ARG A 70 -2.91 -67.02 -8.32
CA ARG A 70 -2.86 -68.45 -7.94
C ARG A 70 -4.21 -69.17 -8.09
N ALA A 71 -5.32 -68.45 -7.93
CA ALA A 71 -6.66 -68.97 -8.21
C ALA A 71 -7.00 -69.01 -9.70
N THR A 72 -6.21 -68.34 -10.55
CA THR A 72 -6.35 -68.31 -12.01
C THR A 72 -5.32 -69.22 -12.69
N ASP A 73 -4.45 -69.91 -11.94
CA ASP A 73 -3.52 -70.88 -12.49
C ASP A 73 -4.32 -72.07 -13.07
N PRO A 74 -4.24 -72.31 -14.39
CA PRO A 74 -5.09 -73.26 -15.11
C PRO A 74 -4.82 -74.74 -14.79
N ASP A 75 -3.86 -75.04 -13.91
CA ASP A 75 -3.49 -76.40 -13.50
C ASP A 75 -4.27 -76.90 -12.26
N SER A 76 -5.09 -76.06 -11.64
CA SER A 76 -5.97 -76.45 -10.53
C SER A 76 -7.36 -76.84 -11.04
N GLY A 77 -7.45 -78.05 -11.58
CA GLY A 77 -8.72 -78.65 -11.99
C GLY A 77 -9.69 -78.81 -10.81
N GLY A 78 -10.74 -78.00 -10.78
CA GLY A 78 -11.86 -78.18 -9.86
C GLY A 78 -12.79 -76.97 -9.82
N GLY A 79 -14.01 -77.11 -10.33
CA GLY A 79 -14.97 -76.03 -10.52
C GLY A 79 -15.26 -75.19 -9.27
N LEU A 80 -15.44 -73.88 -9.52
CA LEU A 80 -15.80 -72.86 -8.54
C LEU A 80 -17.02 -73.31 -7.72
N THR A 81 -16.80 -73.57 -6.43
CA THR A 81 -17.88 -73.84 -5.48
C THR A 81 -18.60 -72.50 -5.19
N PRO A 82 -19.95 -72.43 -5.23
CA PRO A 82 -20.69 -71.18 -5.04
C PRO A 82 -20.41 -70.48 -3.69
N THR A 83 -19.89 -71.21 -2.71
CA THR A 83 -19.45 -70.69 -1.40
C THR A 83 -18.19 -69.81 -1.51
N ASP A 84 -17.30 -70.11 -2.45
CA ASP A 84 -16.02 -69.41 -2.60
C ASP A 84 -16.19 -68.07 -3.34
N GLN A 85 -17.16 -68.00 -4.25
CA GLN A 85 -17.55 -66.76 -4.94
C GLN A 85 -18.10 -65.70 -3.97
N VAL A 86 -18.87 -66.14 -2.96
CA VAL A 86 -19.43 -65.24 -1.93
C VAL A 86 -18.34 -64.77 -0.96
N LEU A 87 -17.39 -65.64 -0.64
CA LEU A 87 -16.26 -65.30 0.23
C LEU A 87 -15.32 -64.30 -0.46
N PHE A 88 -15.03 -64.52 -1.75
CA PHE A 88 -14.22 -63.62 -2.56
C PHE A 88 -14.87 -62.24 -2.74
N SER A 89 -16.17 -62.18 -3.05
CA SER A 89 -16.91 -60.91 -3.17
C SER A 89 -16.92 -60.13 -1.85
N ARG A 90 -17.04 -60.82 -0.72
CA ARG A 90 -16.98 -60.20 0.62
C ARG A 90 -15.60 -59.64 0.94
N HIS A 91 -14.53 -60.36 0.61
CA HIS A 91 -13.16 -59.90 0.84
C HIS A 91 -12.76 -58.76 -0.11
N LEU A 92 -13.23 -58.80 -1.36
CA LEU A 92 -13.07 -57.72 -2.34
C LEU A 92 -13.81 -56.45 -1.89
N LEU A 93 -15.02 -56.60 -1.35
CA LEU A 93 -15.79 -55.50 -0.77
C LEU A 93 -15.07 -54.91 0.45
N GLU A 94 -14.50 -55.75 1.32
CA GLU A 94 -13.75 -55.29 2.49
C GLU A 94 -12.45 -54.55 2.11
N ALA A 95 -11.72 -55.07 1.11
CA ALA A 95 -10.49 -54.45 0.61
C ALA A 95 -10.75 -53.11 -0.10
N SER A 96 -11.77 -53.04 -0.96
CA SER A 96 -12.16 -51.79 -1.61
C SER A 96 -12.62 -50.75 -0.60
N LEU A 97 -13.40 -51.14 0.42
CA LEU A 97 -13.86 -50.25 1.49
C LEU A 97 -12.70 -49.72 2.35
N MET A 98 -11.70 -50.56 2.64
CA MET A 98 -10.46 -50.14 3.31
C MET A 98 -9.68 -49.13 2.45
N GLY A 99 -9.58 -49.37 1.14
CA GLY A 99 -8.97 -48.43 0.19
C GLY A 99 -9.70 -47.08 0.13
N TYR A 100 -11.04 -47.09 0.08
CA TYR A 100 -11.86 -45.87 0.09
C TYR A 100 -11.69 -45.05 1.37
N SER A 101 -11.68 -45.67 2.55
CA SER A 101 -11.46 -44.97 3.82
C SER A 101 -10.08 -44.29 3.86
N LEU A 102 -9.03 -44.99 3.42
CA LEU A 102 -7.69 -44.41 3.33
C LEU A 102 -7.62 -43.24 2.35
N PHE A 103 -8.30 -43.35 1.21
CA PHE A 103 -8.41 -42.24 0.27
C PHE A 103 -9.11 -41.02 0.89
N LEU A 104 -10.21 -41.22 1.62
CA LEU A 104 -10.92 -40.14 2.30
C LEU A 104 -10.06 -39.47 3.37
N VAL A 105 -9.33 -40.23 4.18
CA VAL A 105 -8.38 -39.68 5.17
C VAL A 105 -7.31 -38.81 4.49
N LEU A 106 -6.78 -39.24 3.33
CA LEU A 106 -5.82 -38.45 2.56
C LEU A 106 -6.42 -37.17 1.96
N VAL A 107 -7.66 -37.25 1.46
CA VAL A 107 -8.39 -36.08 0.96
C VAL A 107 -8.65 -35.09 2.09
N ILE A 108 -9.03 -35.55 3.27
CA ILE A 108 -9.19 -34.71 4.47
C ILE A 108 -7.86 -34.07 4.86
N ASP A 109 -6.74 -34.79 4.81
CA ASP A 109 -5.41 -34.25 5.13
C ASP A 109 -4.96 -33.17 4.14
N ARG A 110 -5.18 -33.39 2.84
CA ARG A 110 -4.94 -32.42 1.76
C ARG A 110 -5.81 -31.17 1.90
N LEU A 111 -7.10 -31.35 2.19
CA LEU A 111 -8.02 -30.22 2.41
C LEU A 111 -7.64 -29.41 3.64
N HIS A 112 -7.19 -30.05 4.71
CA HIS A 112 -6.70 -29.37 5.89
C HIS A 112 -5.47 -28.50 5.58
N GLN A 113 -4.52 -29.02 4.80
CA GLN A 113 -3.36 -28.26 4.33
C GLN A 113 -3.79 -27.01 3.55
N TYR A 114 -4.73 -27.17 2.62
CA TYR A 114 -5.25 -26.06 1.82
C TYR A 114 -5.94 -24.99 2.68
N ILE A 115 -6.71 -25.40 3.71
CA ILE A 115 -7.37 -24.48 4.62
C ILE A 115 -6.36 -23.73 5.51
N ARG A 116 -5.28 -24.40 5.92
CA ARG A 116 -4.20 -23.77 6.68
C ARG A 116 -3.51 -22.69 5.87
N ASP A 117 -3.21 -22.99 4.60
CA ASP A 117 -2.59 -22.03 3.69
C ASP A 117 -3.54 -20.84 3.44
N LEU A 118 -4.83 -21.08 3.22
CA LEU A 118 -5.84 -20.02 3.13
C LEU A 118 -5.92 -19.14 4.39
N ARG A 119 -5.77 -19.71 5.59
CA ARG A 119 -5.77 -18.92 6.84
C ARG A 119 -4.49 -18.09 6.97
N ALA A 120 -3.34 -18.65 6.59
CA ALA A 120 -2.08 -17.91 6.55
C ALA A 120 -2.17 -16.74 5.56
N PHE A 121 -2.69 -16.99 4.36
CA PHE A 121 -2.97 -15.94 3.37
C PHE A 121 -3.95 -14.90 3.90
N LYS A 122 -5.02 -15.28 4.61
CA LYS A 122 -5.97 -14.31 5.18
C LYS A 122 -5.32 -13.43 6.26
N LYS A 123 -4.49 -14.00 7.14
CA LYS A 123 -3.75 -13.21 8.15
C LYS A 123 -2.76 -12.25 7.51
N ASN A 124 -2.05 -12.71 6.48
CA ASN A 124 -1.13 -11.87 5.71
C ASN A 124 -1.90 -10.77 4.96
N LEU A 125 -3.04 -11.09 4.37
CA LEU A 125 -3.91 -10.12 3.69
C LEU A 125 -4.52 -9.11 4.67
N GLU A 126 -4.94 -9.55 5.86
CA GLU A 126 -5.42 -8.64 6.92
C GLU A 126 -4.30 -7.72 7.43
N ALA A 127 -3.06 -8.22 7.56
CA ALA A 127 -1.90 -7.39 7.90
C ALA A 127 -1.55 -6.39 6.79
N VAL A 128 -1.52 -6.84 5.54
CA VAL A 128 -1.30 -5.99 4.36
C VAL A 128 -2.41 -4.95 4.21
N SER A 129 -3.67 -5.34 4.45
CA SER A 129 -4.81 -4.42 4.41
C SER A 129 -4.73 -3.35 5.50
N LYS A 130 -4.30 -3.70 6.72
CA LYS A 130 -4.08 -2.71 7.80
C LYS A 130 -2.95 -1.74 7.46
N HIS A 131 -1.83 -2.24 6.94
CA HIS A 131 -0.73 -1.39 6.46
C HIS A 131 -1.18 -0.47 5.31
N ASN A 132 -1.99 -0.98 4.38
CA ASN A 132 -2.49 -0.19 3.26
C ASN A 132 -3.46 0.91 3.75
N LYS A 133 -4.36 0.61 4.69
CA LYS A 133 -5.22 1.63 5.32
C LYS A 133 -4.41 2.74 6.01
N MET A 134 -3.40 2.36 6.79
CA MET A 134 -2.53 3.33 7.47
C MET A 134 -1.72 4.18 6.48
N LEU A 135 -1.28 3.59 5.36
CA LEU A 135 -0.60 4.32 4.29
C LEU A 135 -1.55 5.29 3.57
N GLU A 136 -2.79 4.88 3.29
CA GLU A 136 -3.79 5.73 2.65
C GLU A 136 -4.23 6.90 3.57
N GLU A 137 -4.38 6.66 4.88
CA GLU A 137 -4.61 7.72 5.86
C GLU A 137 -3.44 8.73 5.91
N ALA A 138 -2.19 8.24 5.90
CA ALA A 138 -1.00 9.09 5.87
C ALA A 138 -0.89 9.91 4.56
N LYS A 139 -1.20 9.29 3.41
CA LYS A 139 -1.25 10.00 2.12
C LYS A 139 -2.33 11.07 2.10
N HIS A 140 -3.49 10.81 2.70
CA HIS A 140 -4.56 11.79 2.77
C HIS A 140 -4.14 13.01 3.60
N GLY A 141 -3.51 12.79 4.76
CA GLY A 141 -2.93 13.87 5.58
C GLY A 141 -1.90 14.70 4.81
N ILE A 142 -0.94 14.05 4.13
CA ILE A 142 0.06 14.74 3.30
C ILE A 142 -0.61 15.51 2.15
N SER A 143 -1.66 14.95 1.53
CA SER A 143 -2.40 15.61 0.46
C SER A 143 -3.15 16.86 0.95
N GLU A 144 -3.70 16.85 2.16
CA GLU A 144 -4.35 18.02 2.75
C GLU A 144 -3.33 19.11 3.13
N GLU A 145 -2.20 18.71 3.72
CA GLU A 145 -1.13 19.66 4.07
C GLU A 145 -0.52 20.31 2.82
N THR A 146 -0.25 19.52 1.78
CA THR A 146 0.27 20.05 0.51
C THR A 146 -0.70 21.03 -0.16
N LYS A 147 -2.02 20.78 -0.09
CA LYS A 147 -3.04 21.74 -0.56
C LYS A 147 -3.01 23.04 0.24
N LYS A 148 -2.94 22.98 1.57
CA LYS A 148 -2.82 24.17 2.43
C LYS A 148 -1.57 24.98 2.09
N TYR A 149 -0.41 24.33 2.01
CA TYR A 149 0.83 25.00 1.61
C TYR A 149 0.72 25.64 0.22
N GLN A 150 0.03 24.98 -0.72
CA GLN A 150 -0.17 25.54 -2.05
C GLN A 150 -1.10 26.76 -2.08
N GLU A 151 -2.12 26.77 -1.22
CA GLU A 151 -2.98 27.95 -1.00
C GLU A 151 -2.18 29.10 -0.37
N ASP A 152 -1.37 28.83 0.65
CA ASP A 152 -0.50 29.82 1.30
C ASP A 152 0.55 30.39 0.34
N ILE A 153 1.12 29.56 -0.54
CA ILE A 153 2.03 30.03 -1.61
C ILE A 153 1.28 30.94 -2.59
N ALA A 154 0.02 30.64 -2.90
CA ALA A 154 -0.78 31.46 -3.81
C ALA A 154 -1.18 32.81 -3.18
N THR A 155 -1.51 32.85 -1.89
CA THR A 155 -1.80 34.11 -1.17
C THR A 155 -0.53 34.95 -1.04
N LEU A 156 0.59 34.37 -0.63
CA LEU A 156 1.86 35.07 -0.48
C LEU A 156 2.35 35.64 -1.82
N ASN A 157 2.20 34.89 -2.92
CA ASN A 157 2.53 35.40 -4.26
C ASN A 157 1.66 36.60 -4.68
N LYS A 158 0.37 36.62 -4.32
CA LYS A 158 -0.51 37.77 -4.58
C LYS A 158 -0.04 39.00 -3.80
N GLU A 159 0.29 38.83 -2.52
CA GLU A 159 0.80 39.91 -1.68
C GLU A 159 2.14 40.43 -2.19
N MET A 160 3.05 39.53 -2.57
CA MET A 160 4.35 39.90 -3.14
C MET A 160 4.20 40.68 -4.45
N LYS A 161 3.25 40.30 -5.31
CA LYS A 161 2.94 41.05 -6.53
C LYS A 161 2.36 42.44 -6.22
N LYS A 162 1.48 42.55 -5.23
CA LYS A 162 0.92 43.84 -4.78
C LYS A 162 2.01 44.74 -4.20
N LEU A 163 2.88 44.22 -3.35
CA LEU A 163 4.00 44.96 -2.79
C LEU A 163 4.95 45.43 -3.89
N LYS A 164 5.26 44.57 -4.86
CA LYS A 164 6.11 44.94 -6.01
C LYS A 164 5.52 46.10 -6.81
N LEU A 165 4.21 46.09 -7.06
CA LEU A 165 3.53 47.21 -7.73
C LEU A 165 3.58 48.49 -6.90
N GLN A 166 3.33 48.42 -5.59
CA GLN A 166 3.44 49.59 -4.71
C GLN A 166 4.86 50.16 -4.64
N VAL A 167 5.87 49.29 -4.61
CA VAL A 167 7.28 49.73 -4.67
C VAL A 167 7.56 50.41 -6.00
N GLN A 168 7.11 49.84 -7.13
CA GLN A 168 7.32 50.43 -8.44
C GLN A 168 6.63 51.80 -8.58
N GLU A 169 5.37 51.91 -8.15
CA GLU A 169 4.61 53.16 -8.15
C GLU A 169 5.34 54.23 -7.31
N LYS A 170 5.75 53.89 -6.08
CA LYS A 170 6.51 54.81 -5.23
C LYS A 170 7.87 55.20 -5.80
N THR A 171 8.56 54.30 -6.53
CA THR A 171 9.82 54.66 -7.19
C THR A 171 9.59 55.63 -8.35
N GLU A 172 8.51 55.47 -9.12
CA GLU A 172 8.14 56.40 -10.18
C GLU A 172 7.74 57.77 -9.61
N GLU A 173 6.93 57.80 -8.54
CA GLU A 173 6.59 59.03 -7.82
C GLU A 173 7.83 59.72 -7.25
N PHE A 174 8.77 58.94 -6.69
CA PHE A 174 10.03 59.46 -6.18
C PHE A 174 10.87 60.09 -7.29
N HIS A 175 11.03 59.44 -8.44
CA HIS A 175 11.75 60.01 -9.58
C HIS A 175 11.10 61.30 -10.10
N VAL A 176 9.77 61.34 -10.20
CA VAL A 176 9.05 62.56 -10.59
C VAL A 176 9.26 63.69 -9.57
N ALA A 177 9.28 63.38 -8.28
CA ALA A 177 9.54 64.35 -7.23
C ALA A 177 11.01 64.82 -7.23
N GLU A 178 11.95 63.92 -7.49
CA GLU A 178 13.38 64.19 -7.63
C GLU A 178 13.64 65.12 -8.83
N ASP A 179 13.08 64.84 -10.00
CA ASP A 179 13.20 65.70 -11.18
C ASP A 179 12.63 67.10 -10.92
N LYS A 180 11.49 67.19 -10.23
CA LYS A 180 10.91 68.49 -9.82
C LYS A 180 11.81 69.23 -8.83
N ALA A 181 12.39 68.53 -7.85
CA ALA A 181 13.32 69.14 -6.89
C ALA A 181 14.59 69.64 -7.60
N LEU A 182 15.14 68.87 -8.54
CA LEU A 182 16.29 69.26 -9.36
C LEU A 182 15.96 70.46 -10.26
N ALA A 183 14.76 70.53 -10.83
CA ALA A 183 14.32 71.68 -11.61
C ALA A 183 14.23 72.96 -10.75
N ILE A 184 13.63 72.86 -9.55
CA ILE A 184 13.55 73.97 -8.60
C ILE A 184 14.96 74.39 -8.14
N GLN A 185 15.84 73.42 -7.85
CA GLN A 185 17.22 73.69 -7.48
C GLN A 185 17.93 74.50 -8.58
N LYS A 186 17.86 74.05 -9.84
CA LYS A 186 18.43 74.79 -10.99
C LYS A 186 17.83 76.19 -11.14
N GLN A 187 16.53 76.33 -10.94
CA GLN A 187 15.88 77.64 -10.97
C GLN A 187 16.40 78.56 -9.86
N SER A 188 16.58 78.02 -8.65
CA SER A 188 17.11 78.78 -7.52
C SER A 188 18.59 79.16 -7.71
N GLU A 189 19.40 78.29 -8.31
CA GLU A 189 20.79 78.58 -8.69
C GLU A 189 20.86 79.69 -9.73
N GLY A 190 19.98 79.66 -10.75
CA GLY A 190 19.86 80.74 -11.73
C GLY A 190 19.44 82.08 -11.11
N LEU A 191 18.47 82.06 -10.20
CA LEU A 191 18.04 83.26 -9.47
C LEU A 191 19.16 83.83 -8.58
N LEU A 192 19.99 82.97 -7.99
CA LEU A 192 21.12 83.38 -7.15
C LEU A 192 22.18 84.11 -7.99
N ILE A 193 22.48 83.61 -9.20
CA ILE A 193 23.42 84.26 -10.12
C ILE A 193 22.89 85.65 -10.56
N GLU A 194 21.60 85.75 -10.89
CA GLU A 194 20.98 87.05 -11.23
C GLU A 194 21.00 88.02 -10.06
N TYR A 195 20.76 87.52 -8.84
CA TYR A 195 20.85 88.32 -7.62
C TYR A 195 22.26 88.88 -7.41
N ASP A 196 23.31 88.05 -7.55
CA ASP A 196 24.70 88.49 -7.43
C ASP A 196 25.05 89.54 -8.48
N ARG A 197 24.62 89.33 -9.73
CA ARG A 197 24.82 90.31 -10.83
C ARG A 197 24.13 91.65 -10.56
N LEU A 198 22.88 91.63 -10.10
CA LEU A 198 22.14 92.85 -9.72
C LEU A 198 22.79 93.58 -8.55
N LEU A 199 23.40 92.84 -7.63
CA LEU A 199 24.12 93.41 -6.49
C LEU A 199 25.42 94.10 -6.95
N GLU A 200 26.16 93.50 -7.88
CA GLU A 200 27.31 94.12 -8.55
C GLU A 200 26.91 95.40 -9.31
N ASP A 201 25.85 95.35 -10.12
CA ASP A 201 25.35 96.52 -10.86
C ASP A 201 24.90 97.64 -9.91
N ASN A 202 24.24 97.31 -8.79
CA ASN A 202 23.89 98.29 -7.76
C ASN A 202 25.13 98.93 -7.11
N GLN A 203 26.18 98.14 -6.83
CA GLN A 203 27.45 98.67 -6.32
C GLN A 203 28.10 99.61 -7.35
N HIS A 204 28.11 99.21 -8.62
CA HIS A 204 28.66 100.02 -9.70
C HIS A 204 27.90 101.36 -9.85
N LEU A 205 26.57 101.34 -9.81
CA LEU A 205 25.74 102.55 -9.81
C LEU A 205 26.03 103.46 -8.60
N ARG A 206 26.23 102.89 -7.41
CA ARG A 206 26.63 103.67 -6.21
C ARG A 206 27.98 104.34 -6.39
N ILE A 207 28.97 103.63 -6.95
CA ILE A 207 30.29 104.19 -7.25
C ILE A 207 30.17 105.32 -8.29
N GLN A 208 29.36 105.14 -9.34
CA GLN A 208 29.10 106.19 -10.33
C GLN A 208 28.48 107.43 -9.69
N LEU A 209 27.47 107.27 -8.84
CA LEU A 209 26.84 108.39 -8.12
C LEU A 209 27.84 109.13 -7.22
N GLN A 210 28.64 108.41 -6.43
CA GLN A 210 29.69 109.04 -5.61
C GLN A 210 30.71 109.81 -6.47
N SER A 211 31.07 109.27 -7.63
CA SER A 211 31.99 109.95 -8.54
C SER A 211 31.41 111.24 -9.13
N ILE A 212 30.10 111.28 -9.39
CA ILE A 212 29.39 112.47 -9.87
C ILE A 212 29.25 113.51 -8.76
N ASP A 213 28.89 113.08 -7.55
CA ASP A 213 28.77 113.95 -6.38
C ASP A 213 30.13 114.60 -6.02
N LEU A 214 31.22 113.84 -6.08
CA LEU A 214 32.58 114.37 -5.95
C LEU A 214 32.89 115.43 -7.01
N LYS A 215 32.54 115.21 -8.29
CA LYS A 215 32.72 116.20 -9.36
C LYS A 215 31.91 117.47 -9.11
N LEU A 216 30.67 117.35 -8.65
CA LEU A 216 29.79 118.49 -8.32
C LEU A 216 30.32 119.28 -7.11
N SER A 217 30.79 118.61 -6.06
CA SER A 217 31.40 119.27 -4.90
C SER A 217 32.73 119.98 -5.19
N SER A 218 33.46 119.57 -6.23
CA SER A 218 34.70 120.23 -6.68
C SER A 218 34.47 121.45 -7.60
N SER A 219 33.20 121.75 -7.94
CA SER A 219 32.82 122.81 -8.88
C SER A 219 32.05 123.96 -8.22
N SER A 220 32.05 124.03 -6.89
CA SER A 220 31.49 125.11 -6.05
C SER A 220 32.57 125.65 -5.12
#